data_AF-A0A961WIP7-F1
#
_entry.id   AF-A0A961WIP7-F1
#
_cell.length_a   1.000
_cell.length_b   1.000
_cell.length_c   1.000
_cell.angle_alpha   90.00
_cell.angle_beta   90.00
_cell.angle_gamma   90.00
#
_symmetry.space_group_name_H-M   'P 1'
#
loop_
_entity.id
_entity.type
_entity.pdbx_description
1 polymer ?
#
loop_
_entity_poly.entity_id
_entity_poly.type
_entity_poly.pdbx_seq_one_letter_code
_entity_poly.pdbx_strand_id
1 'polypeptide(L)'
;SQALRRPRDRAQVAADVRDMRERIFKEKGTTNIWDLKQVRGGLVDLEFIAQFLQLVAAAQTPEVLDQNTARALRKLAGHGYLAAEHAEVLIPATELIHNLTQILRLCLDGPFDPAAAPKGLKELLVRAGDAPTFQALEMRLAETLAAVTEIYDRIVV
;
A
#
# COMPACT_ATOMS: atom_id res chain seq x y z
N SER A 1 -12.86 -2.75 -18.08
CA SER A 1 -13.16 -1.42 -18.64
C SER A 1 -12.33 -1.19 -19.90
N GLN A 2 -12.95 -0.76 -21.00
CA GLN A 2 -12.26 -0.47 -22.27
C GLN A 2 -11.23 0.67 -22.14
N ALA A 3 -11.49 1.65 -21.25
CA ALA A 3 -10.59 2.76 -21.01
C ALA A 3 -9.24 2.34 -20.38
N LEU A 4 -9.24 1.32 -19.50
CA LEU A 4 -8.01 0.84 -18.87
C LEU A 4 -7.09 0.11 -19.85
N ARG A 5 -7.64 -0.46 -20.92
CA ARG A 5 -6.89 -1.24 -21.93
C ARG A 5 -6.29 -0.40 -23.05
N ARG A 6 -6.40 0.93 -22.99
CA ARG A 6 -5.73 1.82 -23.96
C ARG A 6 -4.21 1.77 -23.72
N PRO A 7 -3.38 1.63 -24.77
CA PRO A 7 -1.94 1.82 -24.64
C PRO A 7 -1.61 3.18 -24.01
N ARG A 8 -0.60 3.19 -23.14
CA ARG A 8 -0.10 4.39 -22.47
C ARG A 8 1.41 4.38 -22.48
N ASP A 9 2.00 5.56 -22.58
CA ASP A 9 3.42 5.74 -22.39
C ASP A 9 3.77 5.57 -20.91
N ARG A 10 4.73 4.69 -20.59
CA ARG A 10 5.08 4.37 -19.20
C ARG A 10 5.64 5.59 -18.47
N ALA A 11 6.48 6.38 -19.13
CA ALA A 11 7.14 7.54 -18.50
C ALA A 11 6.12 8.64 -18.19
N GLN A 12 5.17 8.90 -19.09
CA GLN A 12 4.09 9.84 -18.85
C GLN A 12 3.21 9.41 -17.68
N VAL A 13 2.79 8.14 -17.63
CA VAL A 13 1.95 7.66 -16.51
C VAL A 13 2.71 7.71 -15.18
N ALA A 14 4.01 7.41 -15.19
CA ALA A 14 4.85 7.52 -13.99
C ALA A 14 4.92 8.97 -13.48
N ALA A 15 5.13 9.94 -14.38
CA ALA A 15 5.10 11.36 -14.04
C ALA A 15 3.74 11.81 -13.49
N ASP A 16 2.64 11.45 -14.16
CA ASP A 16 1.28 11.79 -13.74
C ASP A 16 0.95 11.22 -12.34
N VAL A 17 1.35 9.97 -12.10
CA VAL A 17 1.15 9.29 -10.81
C VAL A 17 1.96 9.96 -9.70
N ARG A 18 3.22 10.31 -9.97
CA ARG A 18 4.08 11.02 -9.00
C ARG A 18 3.49 12.38 -8.65
N ASP A 19 3.15 13.19 -9.64
CA ASP A 19 2.58 14.52 -9.45
C ASP A 19 1.27 14.47 -8.65
N MET A 20 0.40 13.51 -8.97
CA MET A 20 -0.83 13.29 -8.23
C MET A 20 -0.55 12.88 -6.78
N ARG A 21 0.41 11.98 -6.57
CA ARG A 21 0.76 11.51 -5.23
C ARG A 21 1.35 12.61 -4.37
N GLU A 22 2.23 13.45 -4.92
CA GLU A 22 2.82 14.60 -4.24
C GLU A 22 1.77 15.62 -3.81
N ARG A 23 0.80 15.91 -4.69
CA ARG A 23 -0.34 16.79 -4.36
C ARG A 23 -1.17 16.24 -3.20
N ILE A 24 -1.52 14.95 -3.23
CA ILE A 24 -2.23 14.29 -2.13
C ILE A 24 -1.42 14.34 -0.84
N PHE A 25 -0.11 14.10 -0.92
CA PHE A 25 0.76 14.16 0.26
C PHE A 25 0.85 15.57 0.84
N LYS A 26 0.92 16.61 0.00
CA LYS A 26 0.93 18.00 0.46
C LYS A 26 -0.34 18.39 1.20
N GLU A 27 -1.49 17.85 0.79
CA GLU A 27 -2.78 18.16 1.41
C GLU A 27 -3.11 17.29 2.64
N LYS A 28 -2.74 16.01 2.61
CA LYS A 28 -3.21 14.99 3.59
C LYS A 28 -2.10 14.14 4.19
N GLY A 29 -0.85 14.35 3.78
CA GLY A 29 0.29 13.57 4.22
C GLY A 29 0.59 13.73 5.70
N THR A 30 1.29 12.74 6.24
CA THR A 30 1.57 12.61 7.66
C THR A 30 2.82 11.77 7.87
N THR A 31 3.49 11.99 9.00
CA THR A 31 4.62 11.18 9.46
C THR A 31 4.20 10.16 10.51
N ASN A 32 2.94 10.15 10.93
CA ASN A 32 2.41 9.17 11.87
C ASN A 32 2.21 7.82 11.17
N ILE A 33 2.98 6.81 11.58
CA ILE A 33 2.90 5.44 11.03
C ILE A 33 1.51 4.80 11.20
N TRP A 34 0.73 5.26 12.19
CA TRP A 34 -0.61 4.75 12.47
C TRP A 34 -1.71 5.42 11.64
N ASP A 35 -1.39 6.49 10.88
CA ASP A 35 -2.22 6.92 9.77
C ASP A 35 -1.84 6.10 8.52
N LEU A 36 -2.21 4.83 8.60
CA LEU A 36 -1.93 3.76 7.65
C LEU A 36 -2.34 4.09 6.20
N LYS A 37 -3.25 5.05 6.03
CA LYS A 37 -3.72 5.46 4.71
C LYS A 37 -2.80 6.50 4.08
N GLN A 38 -2.49 7.57 4.80
CA GLN A 38 -1.86 8.77 4.21
C GLN A 38 -0.34 8.81 4.35
N VAL A 39 0.21 8.06 5.30
CA VAL A 39 1.66 7.96 5.52
C VAL A 39 2.38 7.45 4.27
N ARG A 40 3.65 7.85 4.06
CA ARG A 40 4.50 7.26 3.02
C ARG A 40 4.66 5.76 3.27
N GLY A 41 4.59 4.98 2.19
CA GLY A 41 4.53 3.52 2.24
C GLY A 41 3.17 2.94 2.67
N GLY A 42 2.19 3.79 2.98
CA GLY A 42 0.85 3.39 3.40
C GLY A 42 -0.03 2.88 2.26
N LEU A 43 -1.33 2.72 2.53
CA LEU A 43 -2.31 2.20 1.55
C LEU A 43 -2.31 2.97 0.23
N VAL A 44 -2.21 4.30 0.30
CA VAL A 44 -2.22 5.14 -0.90
C VAL A 44 -1.04 4.81 -1.82
N ASP A 45 0.17 4.63 -1.28
CA ASP A 45 1.36 4.30 -2.08
C ASP A 45 1.21 2.91 -2.74
N LEU A 46 0.70 1.92 -1.99
CA LEU A 46 0.41 0.58 -2.52
C LEU A 46 -0.64 0.61 -3.65
N GLU A 47 -1.71 1.38 -3.48
CA GLU A 47 -2.74 1.58 -4.50
C GLU A 47 -2.15 2.21 -5.76
N PHE A 48 -1.32 3.23 -5.62
CA PHE A 48 -0.66 3.89 -6.75
C PHE A 48 0.28 2.95 -7.50
N ILE A 49 1.09 2.14 -6.81
CA ILE A 49 1.95 1.13 -7.46
C ILE A 49 1.10 0.16 -8.30
N ALA A 50 0.06 -0.41 -7.69
CA ALA A 50 -0.79 -1.39 -8.37
C ALA A 50 -1.55 -0.76 -9.56
N GLN A 51 -2.05 0.46 -9.41
CA GLN A 51 -2.78 1.16 -10.47
C GLN A 51 -1.85 1.59 -11.60
N PHE A 52 -0.67 2.12 -11.29
CA PHE A 52 0.36 2.45 -12.28
C PHE A 52 0.70 1.23 -13.15
N LEU A 53 1.05 0.11 -12.50
CA LEU A 53 1.42 -1.11 -13.20
C LEU A 53 0.26 -1.69 -14.03
N GLN A 54 -0.97 -1.64 -13.53
CA GLN A 54 -2.15 -2.02 -14.30
C GLN A 54 -2.35 -1.11 -15.53
N LEU A 55 -2.16 0.20 -15.41
CA LEU A 55 -2.35 1.14 -16.52
C LEU A 55 -1.35 0.94 -17.66
N VAL A 56 -0.12 0.52 -17.35
CA VAL A 56 0.92 0.23 -18.34
C VAL A 56 0.80 -1.17 -18.94
N ALA A 57 0.30 -2.14 -18.17
CA ALA A 57 0.22 -3.54 -18.59
C ALA A 57 -1.11 -3.92 -19.29
N ALA A 58 -2.23 -3.31 -18.89
CA ALA A 58 -3.57 -3.80 -19.26
C ALA A 58 -3.92 -3.70 -20.76
N ALA A 59 -3.15 -2.96 -21.55
CA ALA A 59 -3.30 -2.95 -23.01
C ALA A 59 -2.87 -4.27 -23.64
N GLN A 60 -1.84 -4.91 -23.09
CA GLN A 60 -1.26 -6.16 -23.60
C GLN A 60 -1.76 -7.38 -22.81
N THR A 61 -1.99 -7.21 -21.50
CA THR A 61 -2.42 -8.30 -20.62
C THR A 61 -3.60 -7.84 -19.76
N PRO A 62 -4.84 -7.83 -20.30
CA PRO A 62 -6.03 -7.41 -19.57
C PRO A 62 -6.32 -8.16 -18.26
N GLU A 63 -5.77 -9.37 -18.10
CA GLU A 63 -5.92 -10.28 -16.96
C GLU A 63 -5.30 -9.71 -15.69
N VAL A 64 -4.34 -8.77 -15.81
CA VAL A 64 -3.72 -8.08 -14.67
C VAL A 64 -4.69 -7.16 -13.93
N LEU A 65 -5.83 -6.85 -14.53
CA LEU A 65 -6.83 -5.97 -13.93
C LEU A 65 -7.50 -6.63 -12.71
N ASP A 66 -7.46 -5.95 -11.57
CA ASP A 66 -8.22 -6.27 -10.37
C ASP A 66 -8.47 -4.99 -9.55
N GLN A 67 -9.65 -4.90 -8.95
CA GLN A 67 -9.99 -3.78 -8.07
C GLN A 67 -9.36 -3.93 -6.68
N ASN A 68 -9.00 -5.16 -6.28
CA ASN A 68 -8.32 -5.39 -5.02
C ASN A 68 -6.80 -5.30 -5.24
N THR A 69 -6.15 -4.40 -4.50
CA THR A 69 -4.71 -4.11 -4.62
C THR A 69 -3.85 -5.36 -4.48
N ALA A 70 -4.07 -6.21 -3.47
CA ALA A 70 -3.28 -7.43 -3.28
C ALA A 70 -3.46 -8.44 -4.42
N ARG A 71 -4.69 -8.58 -4.96
CA ARG A 71 -4.92 -9.45 -6.13
C ARG A 71 -4.30 -8.87 -7.40
N ALA A 72 -4.36 -7.55 -7.59
CA ALA A 72 -3.71 -6.88 -8.71
C ALA A 72 -2.19 -7.10 -8.67
N LEU A 73 -1.55 -6.88 -7.52
CA LEU A 73 -0.11 -7.12 -7.34
C LEU A 73 0.29 -8.57 -7.65
N ARG A 74 -0.50 -9.55 -7.19
CA ARG A 74 -0.28 -10.98 -7.53
C ARG A 74 -0.37 -11.25 -9.02
N LYS A 75 -1.38 -10.72 -9.70
CA LYS A 75 -1.55 -10.89 -11.16
C LYS A 75 -0.42 -10.22 -11.92
N LEU A 76 -0.04 -9.00 -11.54
CA LEU A 76 1.08 -8.27 -12.12
C LEU A 76 2.39 -9.04 -11.98
N ALA A 77 2.67 -9.62 -10.81
CA ALA A 77 3.83 -10.47 -10.59
C ALA A 77 3.77 -11.76 -11.43
N GLY A 78 2.61 -12.44 -11.46
CA GLY A 78 2.41 -13.67 -12.24
C GLY A 78 2.56 -13.48 -13.76
N HIS A 79 2.37 -12.26 -14.26
CA HIS A 79 2.59 -11.89 -15.65
C HIS A 79 3.91 -11.16 -15.90
N GLY A 80 4.79 -11.03 -14.91
CA GLY A 80 6.13 -10.42 -15.05
C GLY A 80 6.17 -8.90 -15.09
N TYR A 81 5.07 -8.20 -14.79
CA TYR A 81 5.03 -6.73 -14.73
C TYR A 81 5.48 -6.17 -13.36
N LEU A 82 5.64 -7.04 -12.36
CA LEU A 82 6.19 -6.72 -11.05
C LEU A 82 7.27 -7.76 -10.72
N ALA A 83 8.46 -7.31 -10.34
CA ALA A 83 9.55 -8.20 -9.94
C ALA A 83 9.13 -9.05 -8.73
N ALA A 84 9.52 -10.32 -8.71
CA ALA A 84 9.16 -11.26 -7.64
C ALA A 84 9.58 -10.74 -6.25
N GLU A 85 10.80 -10.20 -6.15
CA GLU A 85 11.33 -9.60 -4.92
C GLU A 85 10.49 -8.42 -4.41
N HIS A 86 9.89 -7.61 -5.31
CA HIS A 86 8.99 -6.53 -4.91
C HIS A 86 7.62 -7.08 -4.50
N ALA A 87 7.13 -8.13 -5.18
CA ALA A 87 5.87 -8.76 -4.85
C ALA A 87 5.89 -9.41 -3.45
N GLU A 88 7.02 -10.03 -3.08
CA GLU A 88 7.27 -10.60 -1.75
C GLU A 88 7.18 -9.57 -0.62
N VAL A 89 7.40 -8.28 -0.91
CA VAL A 89 7.25 -7.19 0.04
C VAL A 89 5.85 -6.57 -0.03
N LEU A 90 5.40 -6.17 -1.23
CA LEU A 90 4.19 -5.36 -1.40
C LEU A 90 2.90 -6.12 -1.06
N ILE A 91 2.84 -7.43 -1.33
CA ILE A 91 1.64 -8.23 -1.05
C ILE A 91 1.43 -8.39 0.47
N PRO A 92 2.42 -8.87 1.26
CA PRO A 92 2.28 -8.91 2.72
C PRO A 92 2.08 -7.52 3.34
N ALA A 93 2.74 -6.48 2.82
CA ALA A 93 2.51 -5.10 3.26
C ALA A 93 1.05 -4.69 3.09
N THR A 94 0.46 -4.97 1.93
CA THR A 94 -0.94 -4.68 1.64
C THR A 94 -1.88 -5.39 2.61
N GLU A 95 -1.60 -6.64 2.95
CA GLU A 95 -2.41 -7.43 3.87
C GLU A 95 -2.30 -6.92 5.31
N LEU A 96 -1.07 -6.68 5.79
CA LEU A 96 -0.81 -6.12 7.11
C LEU A 96 -1.55 -4.79 7.29
N ILE A 97 -1.33 -3.83 6.38
CA ILE A 97 -1.88 -2.48 6.49
C ILE A 97 -3.41 -2.50 6.39
N HIS A 98 -3.99 -3.35 5.53
CA HIS A 98 -5.45 -3.52 5.48
C HIS A 98 -6.03 -4.09 6.78
N ASN A 99 -5.44 -5.17 7.31
CA ASN A 99 -5.92 -5.81 8.53
C ASN A 99 -5.92 -4.83 9.71
N LEU A 100 -4.81 -4.09 9.88
CA LEU A 100 -4.71 -3.06 10.92
C LEU A 100 -5.71 -1.93 10.70
N THR A 101 -5.86 -1.45 9.46
CA THR A 101 -6.84 -0.39 9.13
C THR A 101 -8.28 -0.81 9.44
N GLN A 102 -8.65 -2.05 9.14
CA GLN A 102 -9.99 -2.57 9.42
C GLN A 102 -10.28 -2.60 10.92
N ILE A 103 -9.34 -3.08 11.72
CA ILE A 103 -9.48 -3.11 13.18
C ILE A 103 -9.61 -1.70 13.75
N LEU A 104 -8.71 -0.78 13.36
CA LEU A 104 -8.76 0.59 13.85
C LEU A 104 -10.08 1.27 13.50
N ARG A 105 -10.61 1.08 12.28
CA ARG A 105 -11.90 1.62 11.85
C ARG A 105 -13.11 1.03 12.56
N LEU A 106 -13.03 -0.22 13.02
CA LEU A 106 -14.11 -0.87 13.76
C LEU A 106 -14.12 -0.47 15.23
N CYS A 107 -12.94 -0.12 15.79
CA CYS A 107 -12.79 0.17 17.21
C CYS A 107 -12.75 1.65 17.55
N LEU A 108 -12.52 2.54 16.58
CA LEU A 108 -12.28 3.96 16.81
C LEU A 108 -13.03 4.83 15.80
N ASP A 109 -13.56 5.95 16.30
CA ASP A 109 -14.15 7.02 15.47
C ASP A 109 -13.11 8.08 15.05
N GLY A 110 -11.89 8.00 15.59
CA GLY A 110 -10.84 9.01 15.42
C GLY A 110 -9.44 8.41 15.24
N PRO A 111 -8.39 9.27 15.23
CA PRO A 111 -7.02 8.81 15.06
C PRO A 111 -6.60 7.88 16.21
N PHE A 112 -5.78 6.88 15.89
CA PHE A 112 -5.22 5.99 16.88
C PHE A 112 -4.08 6.66 17.63
N ASP A 113 -4.17 6.70 18.95
CA ASP A 113 -3.09 7.08 19.86
C ASP A 113 -2.56 5.83 20.60
N PRO A 114 -1.36 5.34 20.26
CA PRO A 114 -0.76 4.20 20.93
C PRO A 114 -0.57 4.39 22.44
N ALA A 115 -0.36 5.62 22.93
CA ALA A 115 -0.14 5.87 24.35
C ALA A 115 -1.42 5.69 25.15
N ALA A 116 -2.55 6.15 24.62
CA ALA A 116 -3.87 6.08 25.26
C ALA A 116 -4.67 4.81 24.91
N ALA A 117 -4.20 4.01 23.95
CA ALA A 117 -4.96 2.86 23.45
C ALA A 117 -5.21 1.77 24.52
N PRO A 118 -6.46 1.27 24.64
CA PRO A 118 -6.78 0.17 25.55
C PRO A 118 -5.94 -1.08 25.27
N LYS A 119 -5.58 -1.81 26.33
CA LYS A 119 -4.77 -3.03 26.24
C LYS A 119 -5.35 -4.05 25.25
N GLY A 120 -6.67 -4.28 25.29
CA GLY A 120 -7.35 -5.22 24.40
C GLY A 120 -7.26 -4.84 22.92
N LEU A 121 -7.28 -3.55 22.58
CA LEU A 121 -7.08 -3.08 21.21
C LEU A 121 -5.65 -3.34 20.75
N LYS A 122 -4.65 -3.06 21.61
CA LYS A 122 -3.24 -3.38 21.29
C LYS A 122 -3.05 -4.88 21.07
N GLU A 123 -3.64 -5.72 21.91
CA GLU A 123 -3.59 -7.19 21.75
C GLU A 123 -4.24 -7.65 20.44
N LEU A 124 -5.35 -7.04 20.04
CA LEU A 124 -6.03 -7.34 18.77
C LEU A 124 -5.14 -6.96 17.57
N LEU A 125 -4.52 -5.78 17.59
CA LEU A 125 -3.60 -5.32 16.55
C LEU A 125 -2.37 -6.23 16.45
N VAL A 126 -1.79 -6.63 17.59
CA VAL A 126 -0.65 -7.57 17.67
C VAL A 126 -0.98 -8.91 17.00
N ARG A 127 -2.16 -9.47 17.28
CA ARG A 127 -2.62 -10.71 16.64
C ARG A 127 -2.83 -10.54 15.13
N ALA A 128 -3.43 -9.43 14.72
CA ALA A 128 -3.72 -9.17 13.31
C ALA A 128 -2.47 -8.89 12.47
N GLY A 129 -1.44 -8.32 13.09
CA GLY A 129 -0.13 -8.09 12.48
C GLY A 129 0.86 -9.22 12.68
N ASP A 130 0.44 -10.36 13.24
CA ASP A 130 1.27 -11.54 13.52
C ASP A 130 2.62 -11.16 14.15
N ALA A 131 2.55 -10.43 15.26
CA ALA A 131 3.71 -9.94 15.99
C ALA A 131 3.72 -10.50 17.42
N PRO A 132 4.90 -10.65 18.06
CA PRO A 132 4.97 -11.14 19.43
C PRO A 132 4.56 -10.10 20.48
N THR A 133 4.72 -8.81 20.18
CA THR A 133 4.41 -7.69 21.09
C THR A 133 3.95 -6.48 20.28
N PHE A 134 3.33 -5.51 20.97
CA PHE A 134 2.93 -4.25 20.33
C PHE A 134 4.14 -3.46 19.82
N GLN A 135 5.26 -3.46 20.56
CA GLN A 135 6.51 -2.84 20.11
C GLN A 135 7.08 -3.53 18.87
N ALA A 136 7.03 -4.86 18.80
CA ALA A 136 7.46 -5.59 17.61
C ALA A 136 6.56 -5.31 16.41
N LEU A 137 5.26 -5.13 16.63
CA LEU A 137 4.32 -4.69 15.59
C LEU A 137 4.68 -3.29 15.06
N GLU A 138 4.98 -2.34 15.96
CA GLU A 138 5.38 -0.99 15.57
C GLU A 138 6.66 -0.99 14.72
N MET A 139 7.65 -1.79 15.13
CA MET A 139 8.90 -1.97 14.37
C MET A 139 8.63 -2.58 12.99
N ARG A 140 7.88 -3.68 12.93
CA ARG A 140 7.49 -4.34 11.67
C ARG A 140 6.73 -3.39 10.75
N LEU A 141 5.80 -2.59 11.30
CA LEU A 141 5.05 -1.61 10.54
C LEU A 141 5.97 -0.54 9.96
N ALA A 142 6.87 0.03 10.77
CA ALA A 142 7.82 1.05 10.32
C ALA A 142 8.75 0.52 9.20
N GLU A 143 9.28 -0.70 9.34
CA GLU A 143 10.10 -1.36 8.33
C GLU A 143 9.31 -1.62 7.03
N THR A 144 8.06 -2.07 7.17
CA THR A 144 7.16 -2.29 6.04
C THR A 144 6.91 -0.99 5.28
N LEU A 145 6.58 0.10 5.97
CA LEU A 145 6.34 1.41 5.36
C LEU A 145 7.60 1.93 4.64
N ALA A 146 8.77 1.75 5.24
CA ALA A 146 10.04 2.13 4.63
C ALA A 146 10.31 1.34 3.33
N ALA A 147 10.13 0.02 3.36
CA ALA A 147 10.33 -0.84 2.20
C ALA A 147 9.33 -0.53 1.06
N VAL A 148 8.05 -0.28 1.38
CA VAL A 148 7.07 0.14 0.38
C VAL A 148 7.45 1.49 -0.23
N THR A 149 7.92 2.44 0.59
CA THR A 149 8.38 3.75 0.11
C THR A 149 9.53 3.61 -0.87
N GLU A 150 10.54 2.79 -0.54
CA GLU A 150 11.67 2.53 -1.43
C GLU A 150 11.23 1.88 -2.75
N ILE A 151 10.34 0.89 -2.69
CA ILE A 151 9.83 0.22 -3.89
C ILE A 151 8.99 1.18 -4.75
N TYR A 152 8.18 2.04 -4.12
CA TYR A 152 7.45 3.09 -4.81
C TYR A 152 8.40 3.98 -5.61
N ASP A 153 9.46 4.46 -4.95
CA ASP A 153 10.45 5.35 -5.55
C ASP A 153 11.34 4.64 -6.60
N ARG A 154 11.32 3.31 -6.70
CA ARG A 154 12.01 2.56 -7.77
C ARG A 154 11.10 2.26 -8.97
N ILE A 155 9.80 2.10 -8.73
CA ILE A 155 8.84 1.69 -9.77
C ILE A 155 8.26 2.90 -10.50
N VAL A 156 7.91 3.93 -9.72
CA VAL A 156 7.15 5.10 -10.15
C VAL A 156 8.06 6.31 -10.35
N VAL A 157 9.17 6.39 -9.60
CA VAL A 157 10.12 7.50 -9.67
C VAL A 157 11.29 7.17 -10.60
#